data_AF-A0A5C6Z7P5-F1
#
_entry.id   AF-A0A5C6Z7P5-F1
#
_cell.length_a   1.000
_cell.length_b   1.000
_cell.length_c   1.000
_cell.angle_alpha   90.00
_cell.angle_beta   90.00
_cell.angle_gamma   90.00
#
_symmetry.space_group_name_H-M   'P 1'
#
loop_
_entity.id
_entity.type
_entity.pdbx_description
1 polymer ?
#
loop_
_entity_poly.entity_id
_entity_poly.type
_entity_poly.pdbx_seq_one_letter_code
_entity_poly.pdbx_strand_id
1 'polypeptide(L)'
;MIRQGEAAAAAATAEKALGLDPRNVAVIDTAGWAYHLAGNGDRALQLLRDARLREPDSPEIRYHLAAALAKAGRKAEAKEELDVALRSTAFESHKEALALSQTLR
;
A
#
# COMPACT_ATOMS: atom_id res chain seq x y z
N MET A 1 -18.23 -2.26 2.64
CA MET A 1 -17.56 -3.48 3.13
C MET A 1 -17.22 -4.33 1.92
N ILE A 2 -15.95 -4.37 1.50
CA ILE A 2 -15.51 -5.35 0.50
C ILE A 2 -15.64 -6.72 1.16
N ARG A 3 -16.38 -7.64 0.54
CA ARG A 3 -16.46 -9.01 1.04
C ARG A 3 -15.08 -9.66 0.90
N GLN A 4 -14.62 -10.46 1.86
CA GLN A 4 -13.29 -11.10 1.77
C GLN A 4 -13.06 -11.85 0.44
N GLY A 5 -14.12 -12.38 -0.18
CA GLY A 5 -14.06 -13.00 -1.50
C GLY A 5 -13.73 -12.02 -2.64
N GLU A 6 -14.17 -10.77 -2.57
CA GLU A 6 -13.87 -9.73 -3.58
C GLU A 6 -12.42 -9.26 -3.46
N ALA A 7 -11.89 -9.12 -2.23
CA ALA A 7 -10.50 -8.76 -2.01
C ALA A 7 -9.53 -9.85 -2.51
N ALA A 8 -9.87 -11.12 -2.29
CA ALA A 8 -9.09 -12.24 -2.83
C ALA A 8 -9.11 -12.28 -4.37
N ALA A 9 -10.27 -12.01 -4.99
CA ALA A 9 -10.37 -11.93 -6.44
C ALA A 9 -9.56 -10.76 -7.04
N ALA A 10 -9.57 -9.60 -6.36
CA ALA A 10 -8.76 -8.45 -6.73
C ALA A 10 -7.25 -8.79 -6.66
N ALA A 11 -6.80 -9.44 -5.59
CA ALA A 11 -5.41 -9.88 -5.45
C ALA A 11 -5.01 -10.87 -6.57
N ALA A 12 -5.86 -11.84 -6.90
CA ALA A 12 -5.59 -12.78 -7.99
C ALA A 12 -5.52 -12.09 -9.37
N THR A 13 -6.31 -11.05 -9.58
CA THR A 13 -6.30 -10.26 -10.83
C THR A 13 -5.03 -9.42 -10.91
N ALA A 14 -4.66 -8.76 -9.82
CA ALA A 14 -3.45 -7.95 -9.74
C ALA A 14 -2.17 -8.79 -9.89
N GLU A 15 -2.14 -10.02 -9.34
CA GLU A 15 -1.01 -10.93 -9.52
C GLU A 15 -0.85 -11.38 -10.99
N LYS A 16 -1.95 -11.58 -11.71
CA LYS A 16 -1.89 -11.83 -13.17
C LYS A 16 -1.31 -10.64 -13.91
N ALA A 17 -1.76 -9.42 -13.59
CA ALA A 17 -1.22 -8.21 -14.19
C ALA A 17 0.28 -8.06 -13.89
N LEU A 18 0.70 -8.35 -12.66
CA LEU A 18 2.10 -8.36 -12.26
C LEU A 18 2.93 -9.38 -13.05
N GLY A 19 2.38 -10.56 -13.35
CA GLY A 19 3.03 -11.54 -14.21
C GLY A 19 3.20 -11.09 -15.66
N LEU A 20 2.31 -10.22 -16.17
CA LEU A 20 2.39 -9.67 -17.53
C LEU A 20 3.36 -8.49 -17.61
N ASP A 21 3.41 -7.63 -16.59
CA ASP A 21 4.31 -6.49 -16.54
C ASP A 21 4.98 -6.32 -15.16
N PRO A 22 5.98 -7.15 -14.84
CA PRO A 22 6.62 -7.18 -13.52
C PRO A 22 7.52 -5.97 -13.24
N ARG A 23 7.66 -5.05 -14.19
CA ARG A 23 8.49 -3.85 -14.03
C ARG A 23 7.67 -2.59 -13.81
N ASN A 24 6.37 -2.65 -14.05
CA ASN A 24 5.48 -1.51 -13.90
C ASN A 24 5.14 -1.29 -12.43
N VAL A 25 5.62 -0.17 -11.90
CA VAL A 25 5.51 0.16 -10.47
C VAL A 25 4.06 0.31 -10.03
N ALA A 26 3.19 0.88 -10.88
CA ALA A 26 1.77 0.99 -10.59
C ALA A 26 1.09 -0.38 -10.45
N VAL A 27 1.52 -1.36 -11.25
CA VAL A 27 1.03 -2.75 -11.16
C VAL A 27 1.53 -3.42 -9.88
N ILE A 28 2.80 -3.23 -9.51
CA ILE A 28 3.37 -3.73 -8.26
C ILE A 28 2.61 -3.15 -7.05
N ASP A 29 2.38 -1.84 -7.03
CA ASP A 29 1.64 -1.15 -5.97
C ASP A 29 0.19 -1.66 -5.89
N THR A 30 -0.52 -1.73 -7.01
CA THR A 30 -1.89 -2.24 -7.07
C THR A 30 -1.99 -3.67 -6.52
N ALA A 31 -1.03 -4.54 -6.88
CA ALA A 31 -0.97 -5.90 -6.35
C ALA A 31 -0.71 -5.91 -4.84
N GLY A 32 0.26 -5.11 -4.37
CA GLY A 32 0.55 -4.96 -2.95
C GLY A 32 -0.67 -4.49 -2.14
N TRP A 33 -1.39 -3.49 -2.65
CA TRP A 33 -2.61 -2.97 -2.04
C TRP A 33 -3.73 -4.01 -2.02
N ALA A 34 -3.93 -4.75 -3.12
CA ALA A 34 -4.93 -5.82 -3.18
C ALA A 34 -4.64 -6.93 -2.15
N TYR A 35 -3.38 -7.33 -1.98
CA TYR A 35 -2.98 -8.29 -0.94
C TYR A 35 -3.20 -7.74 0.48
N HIS A 36 -2.97 -6.45 0.71
CA HIS A 36 -3.24 -5.80 2.00
C HIS A 36 -4.73 -5.91 2.37
N LEU A 37 -5.61 -5.58 1.41
CA LEU A 37 -7.06 -5.66 1.56
C LEU A 37 -7.54 -7.10 1.74
N ALA A 38 -6.89 -8.06 1.05
CA ALA A 38 -7.15 -9.49 1.20
C ALA A 38 -6.64 -10.09 2.53
N GLY A 39 -5.92 -9.30 3.35
CA GLY A 39 -5.38 -9.75 4.62
C GLY A 39 -4.06 -10.52 4.54
N ASN A 40 -3.47 -10.63 3.35
CA ASN A 40 -2.15 -11.24 3.16
C ASN A 40 -1.05 -10.19 3.38
N GLY A 41 -0.73 -9.93 4.65
CA GLY A 41 0.20 -8.88 5.06
C GLY A 41 1.63 -9.08 4.54
N ASP A 42 2.13 -10.31 4.52
CA ASP A 42 3.51 -10.59 4.11
C ASP A 42 3.74 -10.26 2.62
N ARG A 43 2.83 -10.73 1.76
CA ARG A 43 2.90 -10.44 0.32
C ARG A 43 2.69 -8.95 0.04
N ALA A 44 1.77 -8.31 0.75
CA ALA A 44 1.53 -6.88 0.64
C ALA A 44 2.80 -6.08 0.97
N LEU A 45 3.44 -6.37 2.12
CA LEU A 45 4.66 -5.68 2.53
C LEU A 45 5.80 -5.90 1.54
N GLN A 46 5.97 -7.10 0.99
CA GLN A 46 6.99 -7.36 -0.02
C GLN A 46 6.81 -6.47 -1.25
N LEU A 47 5.60 -6.44 -1.82
CA LEU A 47 5.31 -5.70 -3.05
C LEU A 47 5.35 -4.18 -2.82
N LEU A 48 4.74 -3.68 -1.75
CA LEU A 48 4.69 -2.26 -1.45
C LEU A 48 6.08 -1.69 -1.12
N ARG A 49 6.98 -2.49 -0.55
CA ARG A 49 8.38 -2.11 -0.38
C ARG A 49 9.13 -2.01 -1.69
N ASP A 50 8.90 -2.95 -2.61
CA ASP A 50 9.48 -2.89 -3.95
C ASP A 50 8.97 -1.66 -4.71
N ALA A 51 7.66 -1.42 -4.69
CA ALA A 51 7.05 -0.23 -5.28
C ALA A 51 7.66 1.06 -4.72
N ARG A 52 7.76 1.18 -3.39
CA ARG A 52 8.36 2.34 -2.71
C ARG A 52 9.84 2.52 -3.05
N LEU A 53 10.58 1.43 -3.27
CA LEU A 53 12.00 1.51 -3.66
C LEU A 53 12.16 2.05 -5.07
N ARG A 54 11.26 1.69 -5.98
CA ARG A 54 11.29 2.11 -7.39
C ARG A 54 10.77 3.52 -7.61
N GLU A 55 9.73 3.91 -6.87
CA GLU A 55 9.15 5.26 -6.91
C GLU A 55 9.10 5.87 -5.50
N PRO A 56 10.26 6.34 -4.99
CA PRO A 56 10.32 6.91 -3.66
C PRO A 56 9.54 8.23 -3.54
N ASP A 57 9.22 8.93 -4.61
CA ASP A 57 8.54 10.21 -4.52
C ASP A 57 7.01 10.10 -4.59
N SER A 58 6.47 8.89 -4.77
CA SER A 58 5.03 8.65 -4.84
C SER A 58 4.38 8.67 -3.44
N PRO A 59 3.55 9.67 -3.12
CA PRO A 59 2.86 9.71 -1.82
C PRO A 59 1.79 8.62 -1.70
N GLU A 60 1.20 8.17 -2.80
CA GLU A 60 0.20 7.10 -2.83
C GLU A 60 0.82 5.76 -2.38
N ILE A 61 1.95 5.39 -3.00
CA ILE A 61 2.68 4.15 -2.68
C ILE A 61 3.15 4.16 -1.22
N ARG A 62 3.63 5.31 -0.74
CA ARG A 62 4.04 5.48 0.67
C ARG A 62 2.87 5.30 1.63
N TYR A 63 1.69 5.85 1.30
CA TYR A 63 0.48 5.63 2.08
C TYR A 63 0.10 4.14 2.12
N HIS A 64 0.08 3.44 0.97
CA HIS A 64 -0.22 2.01 0.94
C HIS A 64 0.75 1.20 1.81
N LEU A 65 2.05 1.48 1.70
CA LEU A 65 3.07 0.85 2.55
C LEU A 65 2.83 1.15 4.04
N ALA A 66 2.52 2.40 4.38
CA ALA A 66 2.22 2.79 5.76
C ALA A 66 0.99 2.06 6.32
N ALA A 67 -0.07 1.94 5.54
CA ALA A 67 -1.28 1.20 5.93
C ALA A 67 -0.97 -0.28 6.18
N ALA A 68 -0.16 -0.91 5.32
CA ALA A 68 0.30 -2.28 5.52
C ALA A 68 1.19 -2.44 6.77
N LEU A 69 2.12 -1.52 7.00
CA LEU A 69 2.99 -1.50 8.18
C LEU A 69 2.18 -1.32 9.47
N ALA A 70 1.20 -0.41 9.49
CA ALA A 70 0.33 -0.16 10.62
C ALA A 70 -0.47 -1.42 10.98
N LYS A 71 -1.05 -2.10 9.98
CA LYS A 71 -1.78 -3.37 10.17
C LYS A 71 -0.87 -4.50 10.68
N ALA A 72 0.41 -4.48 10.33
CA ALA A 72 1.42 -5.40 10.85
C ALA A 72 1.97 -5.02 12.24
N GLY A 73 1.45 -3.96 12.87
CA GLY A 73 1.90 -3.48 14.18
C GLY A 73 3.20 -2.66 14.15
N ARG A 74 3.74 -2.37 12.96
CA ARG A 74 5.00 -1.66 12.75
C ARG A 74 4.78 -0.16 12.70
N LYS A 75 4.26 0.38 13.80
CA LYS A 75 3.76 1.75 13.89
C LYS A 75 4.81 2.83 13.60
N ALA A 76 6.06 2.62 14.06
CA ALA A 76 7.14 3.58 13.85
C ALA A 76 7.43 3.77 12.35
N GLU A 77 7.63 2.67 11.62
CA GLU A 77 7.87 2.71 10.17
C GLU A 77 6.66 3.24 9.41
N ALA A 78 5.44 2.90 9.84
CA ALA A 78 4.23 3.46 9.23
C ALA A 78 4.18 4.99 9.36
N LYS A 79 4.57 5.53 10.52
CA LYS A 79 4.63 6.97 10.76
C LYS A 79 5.65 7.65 9.86
N GLU A 80 6.85 7.08 9.73
CA GLU A 80 7.90 7.61 8.86
C GLU A 80 7.44 7.73 7.40
N GLU A 81 6.76 6.70 6.86
CA GLU A 81 6.24 6.73 5.51
C GLU A 81 5.11 7.76 5.33
N LEU A 82 4.23 7.91 6.33
CA LEU A 82 3.16 8.92 6.33
C LEU A 82 3.70 10.35 6.42
N ASP A 83 4.73 10.59 7.24
CA ASP A 83 5.36 11.91 7.39
C ASP A 83 5.96 12.39 6.07
N VAL A 84 6.39 11.46 5.19
CA VAL A 84 6.86 11.79 3.84
C VAL A 84 5.67 11.94 2.87
N ALA A 85 4.71 11.01 2.89
CA ALA A 85 3.54 11.05 2.00
C ALA A 85 2.74 12.36 2.16
N LEU A 86 2.52 12.80 3.40
CA LEU A 86 1.71 13.97 3.77
C LEU A 86 2.40 15.31 3.52
N ARG A 87 3.61 15.32 2.93
CA ARG A 87 4.23 16.55 2.42
C ARG A 87 3.53 17.07 1.17
N SER A 88 2.79 16.19 0.47
CA SER A 88 1.91 16.54 -0.63
C SER A 88 0.46 16.36 -0.20
N THR A 89 -0.43 17.19 -0.75
CA THR A 89 -1.89 17.00 -0.64
C THR A 89 -2.50 16.45 -1.92
N ALA A 90 -1.69 16.30 -2.98
CA ALA A 90 -2.12 15.96 -4.33
C ALA A 90 -1.96 14.46 -4.62
N PHE A 91 -2.68 13.63 -3.88
CA PHE A 91 -2.81 12.19 -4.13
C PHE A 91 -4.17 11.67 -3.67
N GLU A 92 -4.58 10.52 -4.20
CA GLU A 92 -5.94 10.00 -4.06
C GLU A 92 -6.26 9.73 -2.58
N SER A 93 -5.38 9.02 -1.90
CA SER A 93 -5.59 8.56 -0.52
C SER A 93 -5.15 9.57 0.56
N HIS A 94 -5.06 10.87 0.25
CA HIS A 94 -4.55 11.87 1.19
C HIS A 94 -5.37 11.96 2.50
N LYS A 95 -6.70 11.86 2.42
CA LYS A 95 -7.56 11.93 3.61
C LYS A 95 -7.37 10.72 4.51
N GLU A 96 -7.25 9.55 3.91
CA GLU A 96 -7.00 8.29 4.57
C GLU A 96 -5.62 8.26 5.21
N ALA A 97 -4.60 8.82 4.54
CA ALA A 97 -3.26 8.99 5.09
C ALA A 97 -3.27 9.89 6.33
N LEU A 98 -3.97 11.03 6.28
CA LEU A 98 -4.14 11.91 7.44
C LEU A 98 -4.83 11.20 8.60
N ALA A 99 -5.93 10.51 8.32
CA ALA A 99 -6.67 9.77 9.34
C ALA A 99 -5.80 8.70 9.99
N LEU A 100 -5.07 7.91 9.19
CA LEU A 100 -4.17 6.88 9.70
C LEU A 100 -3.08 7.48 10.59
N SER A 101 -2.43 8.58 10.17
CA SER A 101 -1.38 9.24 10.95
C SER A 101 -1.86 9.65 12.35
N GLN A 102 -3.09 10.12 12.47
CA GLN A 102 -3.70 10.50 13.75
C GLN A 102 -3.97 9.31 14.68
N THR A 103 -4.13 8.09 14.13
CA THR A 103 -4.33 6.86 14.93
C THR A 103 -3.01 6.27 15.45
N LEU A 104 -1.90 6.59 14.81
CA LEU A 104 -0.56 6.15 15.19
C LEU A 104 -0.01 7.05 16.31
N ARG A 105 -0.57 6.89 17.50
CA ARG A 105 -0.02 7.42 18.76
C ARG A 105 1.06 6.51 19.32
#